data_AF-A0A1V9GC56-F1
#
_entry.id   AF-A0A1V9GC56-F1
#
_cell.length_a   1.000
_cell.length_b   1.000
_cell.length_c   1.000
_cell.angle_alpha   90.00
_cell.angle_beta   90.00
_cell.angle_gamma   90.00
#
_symmetry.space_group_name_H-M   'P 1'
#
loop_
_entity.id
_entity.type
_entity.pdbx_description
1 polymer ?
#
loop_
_entity_poly.entity_id
_entity_poly.type
_entity_poly.pdbx_seq_one_letter_code
_entity_poly.pdbx_strand_id
1 'polypeptide(L)'
;MKRIFTLAAILFSVTTFAANGNPRPDDSKLAIRSSSDAFIQVFIDGKQYNINRNGFVIDNIRSGRHRIEVYKIDNYGMFRKRPQRVYSNVMVVKPWESLNIGIDRRERVWVDTRFDHNDRRRNARDYGQGRDYRPDYNDRDRDGRYYK
;
A
#
# COMPACT_ATOMS: atom_id res chain seq x y z
N MET A 1 -6.91 64.70 20.87
CA MET A 1 -7.26 63.45 20.14
C MET A 1 -6.20 63.16 19.09
N LYS A 2 -5.91 61.87 18.80
CA LYS A 2 -5.00 61.32 17.76
C LYS A 2 -3.56 60.94 18.18
N ARG A 3 -3.35 60.02 19.12
CA ARG A 3 -2.06 59.28 19.25
C ARG A 3 -2.18 57.80 19.67
N ILE A 4 -3.38 57.30 19.95
CA ILE A 4 -3.60 55.91 20.41
C ILE A 4 -3.74 54.94 19.21
N PHE A 5 -3.96 55.46 18.00
CA PHE A 5 -4.21 54.64 16.81
C PHE A 5 -2.96 54.02 16.17
N THR A 6 -1.75 54.41 16.58
CA THR A 6 -0.52 53.97 15.90
C THR A 6 0.03 52.65 16.44
N LEU A 7 -0.36 52.20 17.64
CA LEU A 7 0.21 51.00 18.26
C LEU A 7 -0.42 49.69 17.74
N ALA A 8 -1.66 49.74 17.24
CA ALA A 8 -2.38 48.55 16.76
C ALA A 8 -1.86 48.01 15.41
N ALA A 9 -1.09 48.80 14.65
CA ALA A 9 -0.60 48.41 13.33
C ALA A 9 0.63 47.49 13.37
N ILE A 10 1.35 47.39 14.50
CA ILE A 10 2.59 46.61 14.60
C ILE A 10 2.33 45.14 15.01
N LEU A 11 1.20 44.85 15.66
CA LEU A 11 0.87 43.50 16.13
C LEU A 11 0.41 42.53 15.03
N PHE A 12 0.24 43.01 13.79
CA PHE A 12 -0.14 42.17 12.63
C PHE A 12 1.06 41.70 11.79
N SER A 13 2.31 41.93 12.23
CA SER A 13 3.51 41.63 11.43
C SER A 13 4.14 40.26 11.69
N VAL A 14 3.48 39.36 12.44
CA VAL A 14 4.02 38.02 12.72
C VAL A 14 2.95 36.99 12.40
N THR A 15 2.98 36.44 11.17
CA THR A 15 2.55 35.06 10.84
C THR A 15 2.39 34.91 9.32
N THR A 16 3.49 35.03 8.56
CA THR A 16 3.46 34.69 7.14
C THR A 16 4.67 33.85 6.74
N PHE A 17 4.38 32.55 6.64
CA PHE A 17 4.98 31.55 5.74
C PHE A 17 6.40 31.05 6.03
N ALA A 18 6.51 30.16 7.03
CA ALA A 18 7.32 28.94 6.86
C ALA A 18 6.57 27.97 5.93
N ALA A 19 6.41 28.33 4.67
CA ALA A 19 5.81 27.48 3.65
C ALA A 19 6.46 27.85 2.33
N ASN A 20 7.69 27.38 2.11
CA ASN A 20 8.30 27.22 0.78
C ASN A 20 9.61 26.43 0.87
N GLY A 21 9.58 25.33 1.62
CA GLY A 21 10.42 24.17 1.33
C GLY A 21 9.51 23.21 0.60
N ASN A 22 9.57 23.19 -0.73
CA ASN A 22 8.88 22.28 -1.64
C ASN A 22 8.38 21.01 -0.90
N PRO A 23 7.09 20.87 -0.54
CA PRO A 23 6.59 19.65 0.05
C PRO A 23 6.51 18.64 -1.09
N ARG A 24 7.67 18.08 -1.47
CA ARG A 24 7.65 16.78 -2.11
C ARG A 24 6.79 15.92 -1.19
N PRO A 25 5.80 15.21 -1.72
CA PRO A 25 4.89 14.51 -0.85
C PRO A 25 5.75 13.53 -0.05
N ASP A 26 5.85 13.73 1.27
CA ASP A 26 6.35 12.72 2.20
C ASP A 26 5.31 11.59 2.34
N ASP A 27 4.56 11.37 1.26
CA ASP A 27 3.40 10.55 1.14
C ASP A 27 3.92 9.14 1.11
N SER A 28 3.61 8.46 2.18
CA SER A 28 3.82 7.04 2.34
C SER A 28 2.57 6.32 1.87
N LYS A 29 2.66 5.03 1.59
CA LYS A 29 1.49 4.21 1.24
C LYS A 29 1.13 3.29 2.38
N LEU A 30 -0.15 2.95 2.46
CA LEU A 30 -0.68 1.98 3.41
C LEU A 30 -1.28 0.83 2.63
N ALA A 31 -0.72 -0.35 2.78
CA ALA A 31 -1.31 -1.58 2.26
C ALA A 31 -1.77 -2.44 3.43
N ILE A 32 -3.06 -2.75 3.48
CA ILE A 32 -3.60 -3.69 4.46
C ILE A 32 -4.12 -4.92 3.73
N ARG A 33 -3.68 -6.10 4.13
CA ARG A 33 -4.12 -7.38 3.58
C ARG A 33 -4.61 -8.27 4.71
N SER A 34 -5.76 -8.90 4.51
CA SER A 34 -6.27 -9.90 5.43
C SER A 34 -6.72 -11.11 4.64
N SER A 35 -6.27 -12.29 5.08
CA SER A 35 -6.79 -13.57 4.62
C SER A 35 -7.68 -14.22 5.68
N SER A 36 -8.02 -13.51 6.76
CA SER A 36 -8.83 -14.04 7.87
C SER A 36 -10.31 -14.09 7.51
N ASP A 37 -10.99 -15.14 7.97
CA ASP A 37 -12.45 -15.28 7.88
C ASP A 37 -13.18 -14.53 9.01
N ALA A 38 -12.44 -14.07 10.03
CA ALA A 38 -12.97 -13.27 11.12
C ALA A 38 -13.26 -11.83 10.69
N PHE A 39 -14.12 -11.14 11.45
CA PHE A 39 -14.35 -9.71 11.24
C PHE A 39 -13.22 -8.93 11.89
N ILE A 40 -12.36 -8.31 11.07
CA ILE A 40 -11.18 -7.58 11.53
C ILE A 40 -11.35 -6.08 11.31
N GLN A 41 -11.07 -5.31 12.37
CA GLN A 41 -10.96 -3.86 12.34
C GLN A 41 -9.52 -3.45 12.58
N VAL A 42 -8.96 -2.64 11.68
CA VAL A 42 -7.62 -2.07 11.86
C VAL A 42 -7.76 -0.58 12.14
N PHE A 43 -7.08 -0.11 13.17
CA PHE A 43 -7.01 1.30 13.52
C PHE A 43 -5.59 1.78 13.30
N ILE A 44 -5.46 2.91 12.61
CA ILE A 44 -4.19 3.62 12.43
C ILE A 44 -4.40 5.05 12.89
N ASP A 45 -3.69 5.46 13.94
CA ASP A 45 -3.85 6.78 14.58
C ASP A 45 -5.30 7.11 14.95
N GLY A 46 -6.05 6.07 15.34
CA GLY A 46 -7.48 6.19 15.70
C GLY A 46 -8.45 6.19 14.52
N LYS A 47 -7.97 6.19 13.27
CA LYS A 47 -8.82 6.00 12.09
C LYS A 47 -9.10 4.53 11.87
N GLN A 48 -10.38 4.17 11.81
CA GLN A 48 -10.83 2.80 11.58
C GLN A 48 -10.84 2.45 10.09
N TYR A 49 -10.32 1.28 9.79
CA TYR A 49 -10.33 0.64 8.49
C TYR A 49 -10.97 -0.73 8.58
N ASN A 50 -12.09 -0.91 7.89
CA ASN A 50 -12.79 -2.19 7.83
C ASN A 50 -12.24 -3.01 6.67
N ILE A 51 -11.68 -4.18 6.97
CA ILE A 51 -11.08 -5.04 5.95
C ILE A 51 -12.00 -6.22 5.74
N ASN A 52 -13.00 -6.03 4.87
CA ASN A 52 -13.86 -7.13 4.46
C ASN A 52 -13.13 -7.95 3.38
N ARG A 53 -12.55 -9.09 3.83
CA ARG A 53 -12.02 -10.24 3.07
C ARG A 53 -10.95 -10.06 2.00
N ASN A 54 -10.59 -8.85 1.53
CA ASN A 54 -9.64 -8.74 0.41
C ASN A 54 -8.52 -7.69 0.57
N GLY A 55 -8.45 -7.01 1.71
CA GLY A 55 -7.47 -5.93 1.88
C GLY A 55 -7.73 -4.73 0.96
N PHE A 56 -6.93 -3.68 1.12
CA PHE A 56 -6.94 -2.51 0.25
C PHE A 56 -5.59 -1.78 0.37
N VAL A 57 -5.33 -0.86 -0.57
CA VAL A 57 -4.18 0.05 -0.52
C VAL A 57 -4.71 1.48 -0.52
N ILE A 58 -4.17 2.32 0.36
CA ILE A 58 -4.43 3.75 0.44
C ILE A 58 -3.11 4.48 0.21
N ASP A 59 -3.14 5.44 -0.69
CA ASP A 59 -2.03 6.37 -0.90
C ASP A 59 -2.13 7.57 0.07
N ASN A 60 -1.03 8.30 0.22
CA ASN A 60 -0.97 9.55 0.96
C ASN A 60 -1.27 9.39 2.47
N ILE A 61 -0.61 8.41 3.10
CA ILE A 61 -0.43 8.46 4.56
C ILE A 61 0.79 9.34 4.87
N ARG A 62 0.64 10.22 5.87
CA ARG A 62 1.72 11.12 6.31
C ARG A 62 2.89 10.30 6.84
N SER A 63 4.13 10.62 6.47
CA SER A 63 5.31 10.07 7.17
C SER A 63 5.31 10.41 8.68
N GLY A 64 5.90 9.54 9.49
CA GLY A 64 6.05 9.74 10.93
C GLY A 64 5.65 8.54 11.77
N ARG A 65 5.30 8.81 13.02
CA ARG A 65 4.98 7.79 14.02
C ARG A 65 3.50 7.45 13.97
N HIS A 66 3.19 6.20 13.65
CA HIS A 66 1.83 5.68 13.58
C HIS A 66 1.57 4.66 14.67
N ARG A 67 0.41 4.78 15.32
CA ARG A 67 -0.10 3.76 16.24
C ARG A 67 -1.02 2.82 15.47
N ILE A 68 -0.67 1.55 15.46
CA ILE A 68 -1.41 0.50 14.76
C ILE A 68 -2.07 -0.40 15.80
N GLU A 69 -3.38 -0.58 15.66
CA GLU A 69 -4.14 -1.51 16.50
C GLU A 69 -5.01 -2.39 15.62
N VAL A 70 -5.04 -3.68 15.93
CA VAL A 70 -5.89 -4.63 15.22
C VAL A 70 -6.82 -5.28 16.22
N TYR A 71 -8.11 -5.21 15.92
CA TYR A 71 -9.17 -5.81 16.70
C TYR A 71 -9.85 -6.91 15.89
N LYS A 72 -10.07 -8.03 16.54
CA LYS A 72 -10.93 -9.10 16.08
C LYS A 72 -12.29 -8.94 16.71
N ILE A 73 -13.35 -9.13 15.93
CA ILE A 73 -14.71 -9.25 16.44
C ILE A 73 -15.16 -10.69 16.17
N ASP A 74 -15.32 -11.46 17.24
CA ASP A 74 -15.88 -12.80 17.16
C ASP A 74 -17.35 -12.73 16.74
N ASN A 75 -17.68 -13.46 15.68
CA ASN A 75 -19.06 -13.63 15.20
C ASN A 75 -19.75 -14.88 15.79
N TYR A 76 -19.12 -15.56 16.75
CA TYR A 76 -19.66 -16.76 17.39
C TYR A 76 -20.67 -16.40 18.49
N GLY A 77 -21.90 -16.05 18.11
CA GLY A 77 -23.05 -16.09 19.01
C GLY A 77 -23.97 -14.86 19.01
N MET A 78 -25.12 -15.04 19.68
CA MET A 78 -26.21 -14.06 19.81
C MET A 78 -25.93 -12.95 20.85
N PHE A 79 -24.87 -13.09 21.66
CA PHE A 79 -24.50 -12.13 22.69
C PHE A 79 -23.46 -11.12 22.19
N ARG A 80 -23.47 -9.94 22.81
CA ARG A 80 -22.70 -8.74 22.42
C ARG A 80 -21.28 -9.08 21.94
N LYS A 81 -21.05 -8.79 20.67
CA LYS A 81 -19.75 -8.89 20.01
C LYS A 81 -18.78 -7.90 20.65
N ARG A 82 -17.83 -8.40 21.44
CA ARG A 82 -16.79 -7.56 22.05
C ARG A 82 -15.56 -7.56 21.14
N PRO A 83 -15.04 -6.40 20.74
CA PRO A 83 -13.76 -6.33 20.04
C PRO A 83 -12.63 -6.82 20.96
N GLN A 84 -11.87 -7.81 20.52
CA GLN A 84 -10.65 -8.27 21.16
C GLN A 84 -9.44 -7.70 20.42
N ARG A 85 -8.55 -7.01 21.13
CA ARG A 85 -7.30 -6.51 20.53
C ARG A 85 -6.31 -7.67 20.35
N VAL A 86 -5.93 -7.93 19.11
CA VAL A 86 -4.98 -9.00 18.74
C VAL A 86 -3.59 -8.47 18.44
N TYR A 87 -3.46 -7.17 18.13
CA TYR A 87 -2.18 -6.51 17.91
C TYR A 87 -2.24 -5.05 18.33
N SER A 88 -1.13 -4.55 18.87
CA SER A 88 -0.93 -3.13 19.16
C SER A 88 0.56 -2.82 19.12
N ASN A 89 0.95 -1.89 18.27
CA ASN A 89 2.33 -1.42 18.19
C ASN A 89 2.39 0.00 17.64
N VAL A 90 3.53 0.64 17.86
CA VAL A 90 3.86 1.95 17.30
C VAL A 90 5.03 1.77 16.34
N MET A 91 4.88 2.26 15.11
CA MET A 91 5.90 2.15 14.07
C MET A 91 6.19 3.52 13.47
N VAL A 92 7.44 3.73 13.06
CA VAL A 92 7.86 4.93 12.33
C VAL A 92 7.92 4.60 10.85
N VAL A 93 7.16 5.33 10.05
CA VAL A 93 7.14 5.25 8.59
C VAL A 93 7.92 6.44 8.05
N LYS A 94 8.99 6.18 7.30
CA LYS A 94 9.79 7.25 6.69
C LYS A 94 9.11 7.76 5.42
N PRO A 95 9.43 8.99 4.96
CA PRO A 95 9.04 9.43 3.62
C PRO A 95 9.40 8.38 2.56
N TRP A 96 8.50 8.16 1.60
CA TRP A 96 8.66 7.18 0.51
C TRP A 96 8.66 5.71 0.95
N GLU A 97 8.30 5.41 2.20
CA GLU A 97 8.03 4.04 2.63
C GLU A 97 6.55 3.69 2.49
N SER A 98 6.28 2.41 2.30
CA SER A 98 4.95 1.82 2.37
C SER A 98 4.84 1.03 3.66
N LEU A 99 3.85 1.35 4.48
CA LEU A 99 3.43 0.56 5.63
C LEU A 99 2.57 -0.61 5.14
N ASN A 100 3.05 -1.83 5.34
CA ASN A 100 2.36 -3.06 5.00
C ASN A 100 1.88 -3.73 6.29
N ILE A 101 0.58 -4.02 6.35
CA ILE A 101 -0.05 -4.75 7.45
C ILE A 101 -0.67 -6.00 6.87
N GLY A 102 -0.23 -7.17 7.33
CA GLY A 102 -0.81 -8.44 6.94
C GLY A 102 -1.39 -9.20 8.11
N ILE A 103 -2.58 -9.76 7.88
CA ILE A 103 -3.32 -10.56 8.86
C ILE A 103 -3.60 -11.93 8.25
N ASP A 104 -3.09 -12.98 8.89
CA ASP A 104 -3.28 -14.35 8.42
C ASP A 104 -4.62 -14.97 8.89
N ARG A 105 -4.91 -16.20 8.43
CA ARG A 105 -6.11 -16.96 8.84
C ARG A 105 -6.15 -17.32 10.33
N ARG A 106 -5.00 -17.28 11.00
CA ARG A 106 -4.86 -17.51 12.45
C ARG A 106 -4.83 -16.20 13.23
N GLU A 107 -5.22 -15.09 12.59
CA GLU A 107 -5.27 -13.75 13.17
C GLU A 107 -3.91 -13.23 13.65
N ARG A 108 -2.81 -13.81 13.16
CA ARG A 108 -1.47 -13.30 13.41
C ARG A 108 -1.23 -12.09 12.53
N VAL A 109 -0.75 -11.02 13.15
CA VAL A 109 -0.48 -9.74 12.51
C VAL A 109 1.01 -9.58 12.31
N TRP A 110 1.42 -9.25 11.09
CA TRP A 110 2.77 -8.78 10.78
C TRP A 110 2.69 -7.38 10.19
N VAL A 111 3.71 -6.58 10.52
CA VAL A 111 3.81 -5.19 10.08
C VAL A 111 5.24 -4.94 9.63
N ASP A 112 5.42 -4.42 8.43
CA ASP A 112 6.72 -4.04 7.87
C ASP A 112 6.62 -2.75 7.05
N THR A 113 7.71 -2.01 7.02
CA THR A 113 7.88 -0.89 6.08
C THR A 113 8.77 -1.31 4.92
N ARG A 114 8.45 -0.83 3.73
CA ARG A 114 9.26 -1.06 2.53
C ARG A 114 9.43 0.24 1.78
N PHE A 115 10.61 0.52 1.27
CA PHE A 115 10.77 1.64 0.34
C PHE A 115 9.93 1.38 -0.91
N ASP A 116 9.06 2.32 -1.22
CA ASP A 116 8.29 2.32 -2.45
C ASP A 116 9.17 2.90 -3.56
N HIS A 117 10.30 2.23 -3.82
CA HIS A 117 10.99 2.44 -5.08
C HIS A 117 10.04 1.89 -6.14
N ASN A 118 9.54 2.77 -7.00
CA ASN A 118 8.80 2.40 -8.20
C ASN A 118 9.56 1.28 -8.95
N ASP A 119 9.23 0.02 -8.67
CA ASP A 119 9.70 -1.18 -9.38
C ASP A 119 9.04 -1.28 -10.77
N ARG A 120 8.79 -0.13 -11.41
CA ARG A 120 8.38 -0.02 -12.81
C ARG A 120 9.52 -0.37 -13.79
N ARG A 121 10.62 -0.98 -13.34
CA ARG A 121 11.82 -1.23 -14.14
C ARG A 121 12.39 -2.65 -14.08
N ARG A 122 11.60 -3.67 -13.73
CA ARG A 122 11.98 -5.07 -13.95
C ARG A 122 10.79 -5.93 -14.38
N ASN A 123 10.26 -5.66 -15.56
CA ASN A 123 9.48 -6.64 -16.33
C ASN A 123 9.56 -6.35 -17.83
N ALA A 124 10.74 -5.94 -18.31
CA ALA A 124 11.07 -6.05 -19.72
C ALA A 124 11.56 -7.48 -19.98
N ARG A 125 10.59 -8.38 -20.15
CA ARG A 125 10.65 -9.50 -21.09
C ARG A 125 11.90 -10.40 -21.03
N ASP A 126 12.00 -11.21 -19.98
CA ASP A 126 12.61 -12.53 -20.08
C ASP A 126 11.49 -13.58 -20.18
N TYR A 127 10.88 -13.64 -21.36
CA TYR A 127 10.21 -14.86 -21.82
C TYR A 127 11.01 -15.38 -23.01
N GLY A 128 12.11 -16.03 -22.70
CA GLY A 128 12.60 -17.13 -23.52
C GLY A 128 11.53 -18.21 -23.53
N GLN A 129 10.65 -18.17 -24.52
CA GLN A 129 9.80 -19.29 -24.87
C GLN A 129 10.02 -19.60 -26.34
N GLY A 130 11.14 -20.27 -26.59
CA GLY A 130 11.41 -20.90 -27.87
C GLY A 130 10.30 -21.88 -28.19
N ARG A 131 9.61 -21.65 -29.31
CA ARG A 131 8.80 -22.67 -29.97
C ARG A 131 8.48 -22.34 -31.43
N ASP A 132 9.47 -21.89 -32.19
CA ASP A 132 9.42 -21.91 -33.65
C ASP A 132 10.58 -22.77 -34.18
N TYR A 133 10.42 -24.09 -34.01
CA TYR A 133 11.17 -25.09 -34.76
C TYR A 133 10.16 -25.81 -35.66
N ARG A 134 9.94 -25.26 -36.86
CA ARG A 134 9.42 -26.02 -38.02
C ARG A 134 10.58 -26.16 -38.99
N PRO A 135 11.30 -27.30 -39.00
CA PRO A 135 12.22 -27.59 -40.08
C PRO A 135 11.39 -28.07 -41.28
N ASP A 136 11.25 -27.23 -42.30
CA ASP A 136 10.81 -27.62 -43.63
C ASP A 136 11.85 -28.59 -44.22
N TYR A 137 11.66 -29.89 -43.97
CA TYR A 137 12.27 -30.95 -44.75
C TYR A 137 11.32 -31.30 -45.89
N ASN A 138 11.49 -30.60 -47.01
CA ASN A 138 11.01 -31.03 -48.31
C ASN A 138 12.02 -32.04 -48.90
N ASP A 139 11.96 -33.28 -48.41
CA ASP A 139 12.57 -34.43 -49.07
C ASP A 139 11.47 -35.46 -49.36
N ARG A 140 10.84 -35.30 -50.52
CA ARG A 140 10.10 -36.38 -51.19
C ARG A 140 10.55 -36.44 -52.63
N ASP A 141 11.76 -36.93 -52.81
CA ASP A 141 12.07 -37.76 -53.97
C ASP A 141 11.25 -39.05 -53.85
N ARG A 142 10.25 -39.18 -54.73
CA ARG A 142 9.71 -40.48 -55.10
C ARG A 142 9.36 -40.46 -56.58
N ASP A 143 10.24 -41.11 -57.35
CA ASP A 143 9.99 -41.91 -58.54
C ASP A 143 9.04 -41.31 -59.59
N GLY A 144 9.45 -40.98 -60.81
CA GLY A 144 10.18 -41.85 -61.71
C GLY A 144 9.27 -42.25 -62.89
N ARG A 145 9.58 -41.70 -64.08
CA ARG A 145 9.29 -42.20 -65.45
C ARG A 145 7.85 -42.65 -65.80
N TYR A 146 7.24 -42.06 -66.84
CA TYR A 146 6.79 -42.75 -68.08
C TYR A 146 5.93 -41.80 -68.97
N TYR A 147 6.28 -41.74 -70.28
CA TYR A 147 5.46 -41.58 -71.52
C TYR A 147 4.28 -40.58 -71.52
N LYS A 148 4.09 -39.71 -72.53
CA LYS A 148 4.02 -39.98 -73.97
C LYS A 148 3.99 -38.64 -74.72
#